data_AF-V4Y2M8-F1
#
_entry.id   AF-V4Y2M8-F1
#
_cell.length_a   1.000
_cell.length_b   1.000
_cell.length_c   1.000
_cell.angle_alpha   90.00
_cell.angle_beta   90.00
_cell.angle_gamma   90.00
#
_symmetry.space_group_name_H-M   'P 1'
#
loop_
_entity.id
_entity.type
_entity.pdbx_description
1 polymer ?
#
loop_
_entity_poly.entity_id
_entity_poly.type
_entity_poly.pdbx_seq_one_letter_code
_entity_poly.pdbx_strand_id
1 'polypeptide(L)'
;MPEDVSPESRIVDAIETAGRPLERAELRRRVDLSLDRFDAALATLRGQEVVRKLSGSDAYRLTYWPESPTCLVCDGEVTTTDHYELTLNAQGANTEQEVTGVLHPECTRRLLDEASLSG
;
A
#
# COMPACT_ATOMS: atom_id res chain seq x y z
N MET A 1 -19.02 4.74 -25.36
CA MET A 1 -18.86 3.27 -25.27
C MET A 1 -18.24 3.03 -23.91
N PRO A 2 -18.82 2.23 -23.00
CA PRO A 2 -18.14 1.92 -21.75
C PRO A 2 -16.87 1.16 -22.11
N GLU A 3 -15.73 1.66 -21.64
CA GLU A 3 -14.44 1.00 -21.81
C GLU A 3 -14.55 -0.41 -21.23
N ASP A 4 -14.17 -1.41 -22.01
CA ASP A 4 -14.21 -2.82 -21.60
C ASP A 4 -13.05 -3.02 -20.61
N VAL A 5 -13.25 -2.58 -19.36
CA VAL A 5 -12.25 -2.69 -18.30
C VAL A 5 -12.07 -4.17 -17.99
N SER A 6 -10.86 -4.68 -18.25
CA SER A 6 -10.53 -6.10 -18.08
C SER A 6 -10.77 -6.55 -16.63
N PRO A 7 -11.06 -7.86 -16.41
CA PRO A 7 -11.20 -8.41 -15.06
C PRO A 7 -10.01 -8.09 -14.13
N GLU A 8 -8.80 -8.08 -14.69
CA GLU A 8 -7.56 -7.71 -14.00
C GLU A 8 -7.56 -6.24 -13.58
N SER A 9 -7.89 -5.33 -14.50
CA SER A 9 -7.98 -3.89 -14.20
C SER A 9 -9.00 -3.62 -13.10
N ARG A 10 -10.17 -4.28 -13.12
CA ARG A 10 -11.17 -4.13 -12.04
C ARG A 10 -10.63 -4.53 -10.66
N ILE A 11 -9.82 -5.58 -10.59
CA ILE A 11 -9.19 -6.00 -9.32
C ILE A 11 -8.17 -4.96 -8.85
N VAL A 12 -7.32 -4.48 -9.75
CA VAL A 12 -6.33 -3.43 -9.45
C VAL A 12 -7.04 -2.16 -8.98
N ASP A 13 -8.02 -1.68 -9.75
CA ASP A 13 -8.82 -0.49 -9.44
C ASP A 13 -9.53 -0.63 -8.10
N ALA A 14 -10.05 -1.81 -7.76
CA ALA A 14 -10.72 -2.03 -6.48
C ALA A 14 -9.77 -1.91 -5.28
N ILE A 15 -8.53 -2.44 -5.40
CA ILE A 15 -7.51 -2.33 -4.35
C ILE A 15 -6.97 -0.90 -4.27
N GLU A 16 -6.72 -0.28 -5.42
CA GLU A 16 -6.24 1.10 -5.52
C GLU A 16 -7.23 2.09 -4.95
N THR A 17 -8.50 2.01 -5.35
CA THR A 17 -9.59 2.86 -4.82
C THR A 17 -9.81 2.65 -3.33
N ALA A 18 -9.58 1.44 -2.82
CA ALA A 18 -9.67 1.19 -1.39
C ALA A 18 -8.52 1.82 -0.60
N GLY A 19 -7.38 2.06 -1.24
CA GLY A 19 -6.17 2.59 -0.62
C GLY A 19 -5.60 1.72 0.49
N ARG A 20 -6.04 0.45 0.61
CA ARG A 20 -5.62 -0.51 1.64
C ARG A 20 -5.73 -1.96 1.13
N PRO A 21 -5.09 -2.94 1.79
CA PRO A 21 -5.26 -4.33 1.40
C PRO A 21 -6.71 -4.74 1.57
N LEU A 22 -7.19 -5.55 0.63
CA LEU A 22 -8.55 -6.06 0.65
C LEU A 22 -8.55 -7.57 0.83
N GLU A 23 -9.31 -8.03 1.82
CA GLU A 23 -9.65 -9.44 1.98
C GLU A 23 -10.32 -9.98 0.71
N ARG A 24 -10.03 -11.23 0.34
CA ARG A 24 -10.59 -11.87 -0.87
C ARG A 24 -12.11 -11.70 -0.98
N ALA A 25 -12.82 -11.87 0.13
CA ALA A 25 -14.27 -11.75 0.18
C ALA A 25 -14.77 -10.31 0.01
N GLU A 26 -14.00 -9.31 0.45
CA GLU A 26 -14.30 -7.90 0.18
C GLU A 26 -13.99 -7.55 -1.28
N LEU A 27 -12.82 -7.94 -1.77
CA LEU A 27 -12.37 -7.71 -3.14
C LEU A 27 -13.37 -8.28 -4.16
N ARG A 28 -13.81 -9.53 -3.96
CA ARG A 28 -14.83 -10.17 -4.80
C ARG A 28 -16.15 -9.40 -4.85
N ARG A 29 -16.59 -8.83 -3.72
CA ARG A 29 -17.82 -8.03 -3.66
C ARG A 29 -17.70 -6.70 -4.41
N ARG A 30 -16.50 -6.14 -4.51
CA ARG A 30 -16.26 -4.84 -5.17
C ARG A 30 -16.15 -4.94 -6.69
N VAL A 31 -15.52 -6.00 -7.20
CA VAL A 31 -15.21 -6.12 -8.64
C VAL A 31 -16.37 -6.60 -9.50
N ASP A 32 -17.42 -7.15 -8.85
CA ASP A 32 -18.63 -7.68 -9.49
C ASP A 32 -18.33 -8.61 -10.68
N LEU A 33 -17.56 -9.67 -10.39
CA LEU A 33 -17.18 -10.70 -11.35
C LEU A 33 -17.75 -12.06 -10.92
N SER A 34 -17.96 -12.95 -11.90
CA SER A 34 -18.20 -14.37 -11.59
C SER A 34 -16.98 -14.97 -10.88
N LEU A 35 -17.22 -16.01 -10.06
CA LEU A 35 -16.15 -16.61 -9.26
C LEU A 35 -14.99 -17.10 -10.12
N ASP A 36 -15.25 -17.81 -11.21
CA ASP A 36 -14.22 -18.31 -12.12
C ASP A 36 -13.39 -17.19 -12.77
N ARG A 37 -14.05 -16.09 -13.17
CA ARG A 37 -13.36 -14.93 -13.77
C ARG A 37 -12.52 -14.20 -12.73
N PHE A 38 -13.05 -14.03 -11.52
CA PHE A 38 -12.32 -13.42 -10.42
C PHE A 38 -11.06 -14.23 -10.06
N ASP A 39 -11.21 -15.55 -9.91
CA ASP A 39 -10.11 -16.42 -9.53
C ASP A 39 -9.03 -16.49 -10.61
N ALA A 40 -9.43 -16.56 -11.89
CA ALA A 40 -8.50 -16.50 -13.01
C ALA A 40 -7.73 -15.17 -13.07
N ALA A 41 -8.45 -14.04 -12.99
CA ALA A 41 -7.82 -12.71 -13.04
C ALA A 41 -6.88 -12.47 -11.84
N LEU A 42 -7.28 -12.90 -10.64
CA LEU A 42 -6.44 -12.81 -9.44
C LEU A 42 -5.20 -13.69 -9.56
N ALA A 43 -5.32 -14.89 -10.14
CA ALA A 43 -4.18 -15.76 -10.40
C ALA A 43 -3.21 -15.14 -11.43
N THR A 44 -3.73 -14.55 -12.51
CA THR A 44 -2.94 -13.81 -13.51
C THR A 44 -2.16 -12.67 -12.87
N LEU A 45 -2.83 -11.80 -12.11
CA LEU A 45 -2.19 -10.66 -11.45
C LEU A 45 -1.11 -11.09 -10.44
N ARG A 46 -1.31 -12.21 -9.74
CA ARG A 46 -0.30 -12.79 -8.85
C ARG A 46 0.89 -13.37 -9.62
N GLY A 47 0.64 -14.03 -10.74
CA GLY A 47 1.69 -14.57 -11.59
C GLY A 47 2.55 -13.48 -12.26
N GLN A 48 1.95 -12.32 -12.50
CA GLN A 48 2.63 -11.11 -12.99
C GLN A 48 3.21 -10.23 -11.88
N GLU A 49 3.13 -10.67 -10.63
CA GLU A 49 3.61 -9.94 -9.46
C GLU A 49 2.99 -8.54 -9.27
N VAL A 50 1.81 -8.27 -9.86
CA VAL A 50 1.10 -7.00 -9.71
C VAL A 50 0.41 -6.91 -8.35
N VAL A 51 -0.14 -8.03 -7.89
CA VAL A 51 -0.76 -8.16 -6.57
C VAL A 51 -0.07 -9.26 -5.76
N ARG A 52 0.11 -9.01 -4.48
CA ARG A 52 0.64 -9.99 -3.52
C ARG A 52 -0.33 -10.22 -2.38
N LYS A 53 -0.34 -11.45 -1.89
CA LYS A 53 -1.10 -11.83 -0.69
C LYS A 53 -0.26 -11.51 0.54
N LEU A 54 -0.87 -10.90 1.55
CA LEU A 54 -0.22 -10.61 2.82
C LEU A 54 0.00 -11.90 3.63
N SER A 55 1.16 -12.02 4.27
CA SER A 55 1.49 -13.16 5.12
C SER A 55 0.53 -13.24 6.31
N GLY A 56 -0.12 -14.38 6.50
CA GLY A 56 -1.02 -14.61 7.64
C GLY A 56 -2.44 -14.05 7.51
N SER A 57 -2.82 -13.44 6.38
CA SER A 57 -4.20 -13.03 6.08
C SER A 57 -4.65 -13.51 4.69
N ASP A 58 -5.94 -13.35 4.36
CA ASP A 58 -6.45 -13.56 2.99
C ASP A 58 -6.60 -12.23 2.21
N ALA A 59 -5.85 -11.22 2.66
CA ALA A 59 -5.81 -9.90 2.07
C ALA A 59 -4.78 -9.81 0.93
N TYR A 60 -5.16 -9.06 -0.10
CA TYR A 60 -4.35 -8.76 -1.26
C TYR A 60 -4.01 -7.27 -1.29
N ARG A 61 -2.76 -6.96 -1.62
CA ARG A 61 -2.28 -5.59 -1.85
C ARG A 61 -1.55 -5.50 -3.19
N LEU A 62 -1.38 -4.28 -3.67
CA LEU A 62 -0.57 -4.00 -4.84
C LEU A 62 0.92 -4.08 -4.48
N THR A 63 1.72 -4.66 -5.38
CA THR A 63 3.16 -4.88 -5.14
C THR A 63 3.95 -3.57 -5.22
N TYR A 64 3.49 -2.59 -6.02
CA TYR A 64 4.11 -1.28 -6.13
C TYR A 64 3.83 -0.34 -4.95
N TRP A 65 3.00 -0.75 -3.98
CA TRP A 65 2.91 -0.06 -2.69
C TRP A 65 4.17 -0.31 -1.87
N PRO A 66 4.59 0.63 -1.00
CA PRO A 66 5.93 0.67 -0.40
C PRO A 66 6.43 -0.67 0.12
N GLU A 67 7.69 -0.98 -0.24
CA GLU A 67 8.38 -2.22 0.11
C GLU A 67 8.70 -2.31 1.60
N SER A 68 9.18 -1.21 2.19
CA SER A 68 9.34 -1.04 3.63
C SER A 68 7.98 -0.73 4.22
N PRO A 69 7.27 -1.72 4.80
CA PRO A 69 5.90 -1.52 5.18
C PRO A 69 5.85 -1.03 6.62
N THR A 70 6.93 -0.54 7.24
CA THR A 70 6.94 -0.19 8.67
C THR A 70 7.08 1.30 8.82
N CYS A 71 6.15 1.93 9.53
CA CYS A 71 6.19 3.33 9.81
C CYS A 71 7.36 3.65 10.75
N LEU A 72 8.23 4.59 10.36
CA LEU A 72 9.40 5.00 11.16
C LEU A 72 9.05 5.59 12.54
N VAL A 73 7.80 6.00 12.76
CA VAL A 73 7.36 6.69 14.00
C VAL A 73 6.68 5.74 14.97
N CYS A 74 5.81 4.86 14.48
CA CYS A 74 4.98 4.01 15.33
C CYS A 74 5.31 2.52 15.22
N ASP A 75 6.29 2.16 14.39
CA ASP A 75 6.65 0.79 14.04
C ASP A 75 5.49 -0.06 13.48
N GLY A 76 4.37 0.57 13.11
CA GLY A 76 3.18 -0.08 12.58
C GLY A 76 3.25 -0.32 11.07
N GLU A 77 2.51 -1.32 10.57
CA GLU A 77 2.53 -1.67 9.15
C GLU A 77 1.81 -0.59 8.29
N VAL A 78 2.53 0.09 7.40
CA VAL A 78 2.04 0.90 6.28
C VAL A 78 1.60 -0.03 5.16
N THR A 79 0.29 -0.22 5.10
CA THR A 79 -0.35 -1.08 4.11
C THR A 79 -1.13 -0.28 3.07
N THR A 80 -1.11 1.05 3.13
CA THR A 80 -1.96 1.94 2.34
C THR A 80 -1.25 2.53 1.12
N THR A 81 -2.02 2.98 0.12
CA THR A 81 -1.54 3.80 -1.00
C THR A 81 -0.95 5.10 -0.49
N ASP A 82 -1.69 5.75 0.40
CA ASP A 82 -1.33 7.02 0.98
C ASP A 82 -0.33 6.79 2.09
N HIS A 83 0.90 7.19 1.82
CA HIS A 83 2.02 7.19 2.75
C HIS A 83 2.94 8.35 2.39
N TYR A 84 3.78 8.75 3.35
CA TYR A 84 4.81 9.74 3.11
C TYR A 84 6.17 9.07 3.23
N GLU A 85 7.06 9.37 2.30
CA GLU A 85 8.46 9.01 2.41
C GLU A 85 9.19 10.12 3.18
N LEU A 86 9.93 9.74 4.21
CA LEU A 86 10.77 10.63 4.99
C LEU A 86 12.21 10.17 4.84
N THR A 87 13.06 11.08 4.37
CA THR A 87 14.51 10.92 4.37
C THR A 87 15.09 11.79 5.49
N LEU A 88 15.68 11.13 6.48
CA LEU A 88 16.38 11.78 7.58
C LEU A 88 17.88 11.78 7.27
N ASN A 89 18.44 12.98 7.13
CA ASN A 89 19.88 13.17 6.99
C ASN A 89 20.48 13.27 8.39
N ALA A 90 21.20 12.25 8.83
CA ALA A 90 21.93 12.32 10.08
C ALA A 90 23.12 13.28 9.94
N GLN A 91 22.99 14.52 10.42
CA GLN A 91 24.12 15.45 10.55
C GLN A 91 24.95 15.08 11.78
N GLY A 92 25.77 14.04 11.65
CA GLY A 92 26.78 13.63 12.63
C GLY A 92 28.17 13.70 12.03
N ALA A 93 29.15 14.17 12.80
CA ALA A 93 30.45 14.68 12.36
C ALA A 93 31.39 13.73 11.59
N ASN A 94 31.00 12.53 11.13
CA ASN A 94 31.85 11.66 10.31
C ASN A 94 31.13 10.55 9.49
N THR A 95 29.80 10.56 9.39
CA THR A 95 29.07 9.60 8.51
C THR A 95 27.80 10.25 7.99
N GLU A 96 27.75 10.51 6.68
CA GLU A 96 26.51 10.81 5.95
C GLU A 96 25.68 9.52 5.92
N GLN A 97 24.82 9.32 6.91
CA GLN A 97 23.81 8.27 6.90
C GLN A 97 22.46 8.91 6.58
N GLU A 98 21.95 8.59 5.39
CA GLU A 98 20.58 8.87 4.99
C GLU A 98 19.71 7.69 5.43
N VAL A 99 18.76 7.96 6.33
CA VAL A 99 17.74 6.98 6.69
C VAL A 99 16.47 7.35 5.94
N THR A 100 16.12 6.56 4.92
CA THR A 100 14.85 6.67 4.22
C THR A 100 13.87 5.65 4.75
N GLY A 101 12.66 6.07 5.08
CA GLY A 101 11.58 5.18 5.43
C GLY A 101 10.22 5.80 5.21
N VAL A 102 9.17 5.03 5.52
CA VAL A 102 7.79 5.44 5.25
C VAL A 102 7.06 5.84 6.51
N LEU A 103 6.01 6.63 6.35
CA LEU A 103 5.16 7.13 7.42
C LEU A 103 3.69 6.95 7.06
N HIS A 104 2.87 6.56 8.05
CA HIS A 104 1.42 6.71 7.92
C HIS A 104 1.07 8.20 7.81
N PRO A 105 0.02 8.57 7.06
CA PRO A 105 -0.46 9.95 6.98
C PRO A 105 -0.73 10.60 8.35
N GLU A 106 -1.24 9.82 9.30
CA GLU A 106 -1.52 10.28 10.67
C GLU A 106 -0.22 10.55 11.45
N CYS A 107 0.80 9.71 11.27
CA CYS A 107 2.11 9.90 11.90
C CYS A 107 2.84 11.13 11.33
N THR A 108 2.73 11.35 10.02
CA THR A 108 3.28 12.55 9.38
C THR A 108 2.62 13.83 9.92
N ARG A 109 1.29 13.84 10.04
CA ARG A 109 0.57 15.00 10.61
C ARG A 109 1.05 15.33 12.03
N ARG A 110 1.14 14.31 12.89
CA ARG A 110 1.64 14.48 14.27
C ARG A 110 3.06 15.03 14.31
N LEU A 111 3.97 14.50 13.50
CA LEU A 111 5.35 15.00 13.41
C LEU A 111 5.40 16.48 13.00
N LEU A 112 4.58 16.88 12.02
CA LEU A 112 4.52 18.28 11.55
C LEU A 112 3.94 19.21 12.62
N ASP A 113 2.93 18.76 13.36
CA ASP A 113 2.35 19.50 14.48
C ASP A 113 3.39 19.71 15.60
N GLU A 114 4.12 18.66 15.99
CA GLU A 114 5.17 18.73 17.01
C GLU A 114 6.34 19.65 16.60
N ALA A 115 6.74 19.60 15.32
CA ALA A 115 7.77 20.50 14.78
C ALA A 115 7.30 21.96 14.75
N SER A 116 6.02 22.20 14.46
CA SER A 116 5.43 23.54 14.43
C SER A 116 5.24 24.15 15.82
N LEU A 117 5.03 23.32 16.85
CA LEU A 117 4.90 23.74 18.25
C LEU A 117 6.25 24.03 18.92
N SER A 118 7.35 23.57 18.32
CA SER A 118 8.71 23.73 18.85
C SER A 118 9.46 24.93 18.25
N GLY A 119 8.82 25.73 17.39
CA GLY A 119 9.34 26.97 16.79
C GLY A 119 8.72 28.22 17.40
#